data_AF-A0A3M8HCD3-F1
#
_entry.id   AF-A0A3M8HCD3-F1
#
_cell.length_a   1.000
_cell.length_b   1.000
_cell.length_c   1.000
_cell.angle_alpha   90.00
_cell.angle_beta   90.00
_cell.angle_gamma   90.00
#
_symmetry.space_group_name_H-M   'P 1'
#
loop_
_entity.id
_entity.type
_entity.pdbx_description
1 polymer ?
#
loop_
_entity_poly.entity_id
_entity_poly.type
_entity_poly.pdbx_seq_one_letter_code
_entity_poly.pdbx_strand_id
1 'polypeptide(L)'
;MSTKVPMTNNALNLVELNDRMEEIVFNYIDTTQNWEKAYTNLDELVNSAVNHFNHYVKANGELPKENTYWVLYMNVVCKLLYFHTISHYHVQVNLGRDVKKEILNLLTVAANCIPDVHLEDHAEFLKEVTTSYENIELYNGKHGEFEKMIVAQNNRVIDCIKTFSTYSMNR
;
A
#
# COMPACT_ATOMS: atom_id res chain seq x y z
N MET A 1 14.47 18.79 0.37
CA MET A 1 13.79 18.83 -0.94
C MET A 1 12.35 18.42 -0.73
N SER A 2 11.39 18.99 -1.48
CA SER A 2 9.97 18.65 -1.33
C SER A 2 9.72 17.23 -1.85
N THR A 3 9.16 16.37 -1.02
CA THR A 3 8.71 15.00 -1.33
C THR A 3 7.42 14.94 -2.15
N LYS A 4 6.79 16.09 -2.42
CA LYS A 4 5.62 16.18 -3.32
C LYS A 4 5.97 15.72 -4.73
N VAL A 5 5.25 14.73 -5.22
CA VAL A 5 5.35 14.24 -6.60
C VAL A 5 4.60 15.23 -7.51
N PRO A 6 5.22 15.73 -8.60
CA PRO A 6 4.59 16.65 -9.52
C PRO A 6 3.44 15.97 -10.28
N MET A 7 2.42 16.76 -10.60
CA MET A 7 1.32 16.35 -11.47
C MET A 7 1.64 16.79 -12.90
N THR A 8 1.44 15.91 -13.88
CA THR A 8 1.48 16.25 -15.30
C THR A 8 0.11 15.97 -15.90
N ASN A 9 -0.49 16.97 -16.57
CA ASN A 9 -1.83 16.84 -17.18
C ASN A 9 -2.91 16.30 -16.22
N ASN A 10 -2.94 16.78 -14.98
CA ASN A 10 -3.84 16.32 -13.90
C ASN A 10 -3.66 14.85 -13.48
N ALA A 11 -2.64 14.14 -13.98
CA ALA A 11 -2.25 12.81 -13.55
C ALA A 11 -1.05 12.88 -12.61
N LEU A 12 -1.06 12.05 -11.56
CA LEU A 12 0.12 11.84 -10.72
C LEU A 12 1.19 11.13 -11.56
N ASN A 13 2.43 11.62 -11.51
CA ASN A 13 3.56 10.95 -12.16
C ASN A 13 3.88 9.64 -11.42
N LEU A 14 3.37 8.53 -11.93
CA LEU A 14 3.51 7.21 -11.30
C LEU A 14 4.95 6.71 -11.29
N VAL A 15 5.74 7.04 -12.31
CA VAL A 15 7.15 6.69 -12.39
C VAL A 15 7.90 7.35 -11.25
N GLU A 16 7.73 8.66 -11.10
CA GLU A 16 8.41 9.40 -10.03
C GLU A 16 7.90 9.04 -8.62
N LEU A 17 6.61 8.68 -8.48
CA LEU A 17 6.10 8.13 -7.22
C LEU A 17 6.81 6.82 -6.87
N ASN A 18 6.95 5.91 -7.83
CA ASN A 18 7.61 4.63 -7.64
C ASN A 18 9.10 4.81 -7.35
N ASP A 19 9.81 5.63 -8.14
CA ASP A 19 11.24 5.89 -7.97
C ASP A 19 11.55 6.46 -6.58
N ARG A 20 10.73 7.42 -6.10
CA ARG A 20 10.90 8.00 -4.75
C ARG A 20 10.59 6.99 -3.65
N MET A 21 9.58 6.14 -3.85
CA MET A 21 9.29 5.06 -2.92
C MET A 21 10.47 4.10 -2.82
N GLU A 22 11.01 3.63 -3.96
CA GLU A 22 12.16 2.74 -4.02
C GLU A 22 13.41 3.38 -3.40
N GLU A 23 13.65 4.67 -3.65
CA GLU A 23 14.75 5.42 -3.01
C GLU A 23 14.61 5.44 -1.47
N ILE A 24 13.39 5.65 -0.96
CA ILE A 24 13.13 5.63 0.49
C ILE A 24 13.35 4.23 1.07
N VAL A 25 12.84 3.19 0.41
CA VAL A 25 13.00 1.79 0.83
C VAL A 25 14.50 1.45 0.88
N PHE A 26 15.22 1.70 -0.21
CA PHE A 26 16.64 1.41 -0.28
C PHE A 26 17.44 2.14 0.80
N ASN A 27 17.26 3.46 0.93
CA ASN A 27 18.07 4.26 1.84
C ASN A 27 17.72 4.02 3.32
N TYR A 28 16.44 3.92 3.65
CA TYR A 28 15.97 3.98 5.03
C TYR A 28 15.41 2.67 5.58
N ILE A 29 15.00 1.74 4.73
CA ILE A 29 14.56 0.41 5.16
C ILE A 29 15.72 -0.57 5.02
N ASP A 30 16.25 -0.76 3.81
CA ASP A 30 17.23 -1.81 3.53
C ASP A 30 18.64 -1.47 4.05
N THR A 31 19.07 -0.22 3.85
CA THR A 31 20.46 0.18 4.15
C THR A 31 20.65 0.63 5.60
N THR A 32 19.83 1.58 6.08
CA THR A 32 20.08 2.24 7.39
C THR A 32 19.10 1.84 8.50
N GLN A 33 17.99 1.16 8.16
CA GLN A 33 16.92 0.83 9.10
C GLN A 33 16.42 2.03 9.93
N ASN A 34 16.41 3.22 9.32
CA ASN A 34 15.86 4.44 9.91
C ASN A 34 14.34 4.50 9.68
N TRP A 35 13.61 3.71 10.46
CA TRP A 35 12.17 3.52 10.32
C TRP A 35 11.34 4.78 10.50
N GLU A 36 11.75 5.68 11.40
CA GLU A 36 11.07 6.97 11.61
C GLU A 36 11.13 7.82 10.33
N LYS A 37 12.33 7.92 9.73
CA LYS A 37 12.52 8.66 8.50
C LYS A 37 11.85 7.99 7.29
N ALA A 38 11.86 6.66 7.24
CA ALA A 38 11.12 5.90 6.22
C ALA A 38 9.61 6.21 6.33
N TYR A 39 9.04 6.09 7.54
CA TYR A 39 7.63 6.33 7.80
C TYR A 39 7.21 7.74 7.40
N THR A 40 7.92 8.78 7.86
CA THR A 40 7.58 10.18 7.52
C THR A 40 7.60 10.43 6.01
N ASN A 41 8.63 9.96 5.29
CA ASN A 41 8.72 10.21 3.85
C ASN A 41 7.68 9.40 3.06
N LEU A 42 7.40 8.15 3.47
CA LEU A 42 6.37 7.32 2.85
C LEU A 42 4.97 7.89 3.13
N ASP A 43 4.72 8.46 4.32
CA ASP A 43 3.45 9.11 4.66
C ASP A 43 3.14 10.26 3.69
N GLU A 44 4.14 11.07 3.36
CA GLU A 44 4.00 12.16 2.37
C GLU A 44 3.67 11.64 0.95
N LEU A 45 4.27 10.51 0.55
CA LEU A 45 3.94 9.86 -0.73
C LEU A 45 2.52 9.27 -0.72
N VAL A 46 2.10 8.61 0.37
CA VAL A 46 0.74 8.07 0.46
C VAL A 46 -0.28 9.20 0.48
N ASN A 47 -0.03 10.29 1.20
CA ASN A 47 -0.88 11.48 1.18
C ASN A 47 -0.99 12.08 -0.23
N SER A 48 0.10 12.08 -1.00
CA SER A 48 0.08 12.52 -2.40
C SER A 48 -0.80 11.60 -3.27
N ALA A 49 -0.67 10.28 -3.10
CA ALA A 49 -1.49 9.29 -3.80
C ALA A 49 -2.99 9.45 -3.44
N VAL A 50 -3.32 9.49 -2.15
CA VAL A 50 -4.67 9.67 -1.62
C VAL A 50 -5.30 10.97 -2.11
N ASN A 51 -4.57 12.08 -2.05
CA ASN A 51 -5.07 13.37 -2.52
C ASN A 51 -5.37 13.35 -4.02
N HIS A 52 -4.50 12.74 -4.83
CA HIS A 52 -4.75 12.58 -6.26
C HIS A 52 -6.01 11.76 -6.53
N PHE A 53 -6.17 10.61 -5.88
CA PHE A 53 -7.33 9.74 -6.04
C PHE A 53 -8.63 10.42 -5.59
N ASN A 54 -8.63 11.02 -4.40
CA ASN A 54 -9.81 11.73 -3.87
C ASN A 54 -10.17 12.93 -4.73
N HIS A 55 -9.19 13.64 -5.29
CA HIS A 55 -9.45 14.73 -6.25
C HIS A 55 -10.13 14.20 -7.52
N TYR A 56 -9.66 13.09 -8.07
CA TYR A 56 -10.29 12.44 -9.22
C TYR A 56 -11.75 12.05 -8.92
N VAL A 57 -11.99 11.34 -7.81
CA VAL A 57 -13.35 10.90 -7.43
C VAL A 57 -14.28 12.08 -7.23
N LYS A 58 -13.81 13.15 -6.57
CA LYS A 58 -14.59 14.37 -6.37
C LYS A 58 -14.92 15.09 -7.69
N ALA A 59 -13.97 15.15 -8.62
CA ALA A 59 -14.15 15.84 -9.90
C ALA A 59 -15.09 15.08 -10.85
N ASN A 60 -15.09 13.75 -10.81
CA ASN A 60 -15.87 12.91 -11.73
C ASN A 60 -17.18 12.39 -11.11
N GLY A 61 -17.32 12.38 -9.79
CA GLY A 61 -18.49 11.85 -9.08
C GLY A 61 -18.59 10.33 -9.07
N GLU A 62 -17.60 9.61 -9.59
CA GLU A 62 -17.53 8.15 -9.64
C GLU A 62 -16.11 7.65 -9.34
N LEU A 63 -16.01 6.37 -8.94
CA LEU A 63 -14.72 5.70 -8.84
C LEU A 63 -14.09 5.56 -10.24
N PRO A 64 -12.74 5.60 -10.33
CA PRO A 64 -12.09 5.39 -11.61
C PRO A 64 -12.43 4.04 -12.22
N LYS A 65 -12.70 4.06 -13.53
CA LYS A 65 -12.88 2.85 -14.33
C LYS A 65 -11.51 2.25 -14.62
N GLU A 66 -11.48 0.93 -14.72
CA GLU A 66 -10.28 0.19 -15.05
C GLU A 66 -9.73 0.64 -16.40
N ASN A 67 -8.49 1.12 -16.38
CA ASN A 67 -7.70 1.46 -17.55
C ASN A 67 -6.22 1.32 -17.19
N THR A 68 -5.33 1.43 -18.19
CA THR A 68 -3.89 1.26 -17.99
C THR A 68 -3.32 2.16 -16.89
N TYR A 69 -3.79 3.40 -16.77
CA TYR A 69 -3.33 4.32 -15.74
C TYR A 69 -3.68 3.81 -14.33
N TRP A 70 -4.94 3.42 -14.11
CA TRP A 70 -5.39 2.97 -12.79
C TRP A 70 -4.87 1.59 -12.40
N VAL A 71 -4.59 0.72 -13.37
CA VAL A 71 -3.86 -0.54 -13.15
C VAL A 71 -2.47 -0.23 -12.59
N LEU A 72 -1.71 0.63 -13.29
CA LEU A 72 -0.37 1.02 -12.86
C LEU A 72 -0.39 1.76 -11.51
N TYR A 73 -1.38 2.63 -11.31
CA TYR A 73 -1.59 3.34 -10.05
C TYR A 73 -1.74 2.35 -8.89
N MET A 74 -2.59 1.32 -9.04
CA MET A 74 -2.78 0.31 -8.01
C MET A 74 -1.53 -0.54 -7.75
N ASN A 75 -0.76 -0.88 -8.79
CA ASN A 75 0.51 -1.60 -8.64
C ASN A 75 1.54 -0.85 -7.81
N VAL A 76 1.57 0.49 -7.90
CA VAL A 76 2.45 1.33 -7.07
C VAL A 76 1.86 1.51 -5.68
N VAL A 77 0.56 1.77 -5.58
CA VAL A 77 -0.10 2.06 -4.30
C VAL A 77 -0.09 0.88 -3.35
N CYS A 78 -0.27 -0.36 -3.81
CA CYS A 78 -0.22 -1.53 -2.93
C CYS A 78 1.15 -1.66 -2.23
N LYS A 79 2.25 -1.47 -2.97
CA LYS A 79 3.62 -1.44 -2.45
C LYS A 79 3.84 -0.27 -1.50
N LEU A 80 3.38 0.91 -1.88
CA LEU A 80 3.50 2.12 -1.07
C LEU A 80 2.80 1.96 0.29
N LEU A 81 1.57 1.42 0.30
CA LEU A 81 0.83 1.14 1.52
C LEU A 81 1.54 0.11 2.39
N TYR A 82 2.09 -0.94 1.80
CA TYR A 82 2.85 -1.96 2.52
C TYR A 82 4.09 -1.35 3.20
N PHE A 83 4.98 -0.68 2.45
CA PHE A 83 6.20 -0.12 3.04
C PHE A 83 5.91 0.95 4.09
N HIS A 84 4.89 1.77 3.87
CA HIS A 84 4.41 2.72 4.88
C HIS A 84 3.98 2.00 6.16
N THR A 85 3.23 0.91 6.03
CA THR A 85 2.72 0.12 7.16
C THR A 85 3.84 -0.59 7.92
N ILE A 86 4.82 -1.15 7.23
CA ILE A 86 5.99 -1.78 7.87
C ILE A 86 6.83 -0.74 8.60
N SER A 87 7.03 0.43 7.99
CA SER A 87 7.72 1.54 8.66
C SER A 87 6.98 1.98 9.92
N HIS A 88 5.65 2.09 9.85
CA HIS A 88 4.81 2.39 11.01
C HIS A 88 4.98 1.31 12.09
N TYR A 89 4.90 0.04 11.73
CA TYR A 89 5.09 -1.09 12.65
C TYR A 89 6.41 -0.99 13.41
N HIS A 90 7.52 -0.70 12.74
CA HIS A 90 8.84 -0.61 13.37
C HIS A 90 9.06 0.66 14.20
N VAL A 91 8.34 1.75 13.92
CA VAL A 91 8.38 2.97 14.75
C VAL A 91 7.66 2.76 16.09
N GLN A 92 6.69 1.85 16.15
CA GLN A 92 5.88 1.63 17.35
C GLN A 92 6.65 0.84 18.42
N VAL A 93 7.20 1.56 19.40
CA VAL A 93 8.03 1.02 20.50
C VAL A 93 7.29 0.03 21.40
N ASN A 94 5.96 0.15 21.51
CA ASN A 94 5.11 -0.79 22.24
C ASN A 94 3.86 -1.10 21.41
N LEU A 95 3.81 -2.30 20.82
CA LEU A 95 2.65 -2.81 20.10
C LEU A 95 1.52 -3.14 21.08
N GLY A 96 0.82 -2.10 21.53
CA GLY A 96 -0.47 -2.26 22.18
C GLY A 96 -1.46 -2.99 21.27
N ARG A 97 -2.49 -3.60 21.86
CA ARG A 97 -3.48 -4.38 21.11
C ARG A 97 -4.12 -3.59 19.96
N ASP A 98 -4.42 -2.32 20.19
CA ASP A 98 -5.09 -1.48 19.20
C ASP A 98 -4.17 -1.12 18.03
N VAL A 99 -2.92 -0.77 18.32
CA VAL A 99 -1.87 -0.51 17.31
C VAL A 99 -1.62 -1.77 16.48
N LYS A 100 -1.51 -2.93 17.14
CA LYS A 100 -1.34 -4.21 16.44
C LYS A 100 -2.49 -4.46 15.45
N LYS A 101 -3.74 -4.26 15.91
CA LYS A 101 -4.94 -4.43 15.07
C LYS A 101 -4.95 -3.45 13.90
N GLU A 102 -4.54 -2.22 14.12
CA GLU A 102 -4.39 -1.21 13.07
C GLU A 102 -3.37 -1.65 12.01
N ILE A 103 -2.17 -2.07 12.41
CA ILE A 103 -1.13 -2.54 11.48
C ILE A 103 -1.63 -3.75 10.67
N LEU A 104 -2.25 -4.74 11.31
CA LEU A 104 -2.82 -5.90 10.61
C LEU A 104 -3.91 -5.49 9.61
N ASN A 105 -4.74 -4.52 9.97
CA ASN A 105 -5.75 -3.97 9.05
C ASN A 105 -5.10 -3.26 7.85
N LEU A 106 -4.06 -2.45 8.09
CA LEU A 106 -3.33 -1.77 7.03
C LEU A 106 -2.62 -2.75 6.09
N LEU A 107 -2.02 -3.83 6.61
CA LEU A 107 -1.45 -4.91 5.80
C LEU A 107 -2.53 -5.63 4.97
N THR A 108 -3.72 -5.84 5.56
CA THR A 108 -4.87 -6.40 4.83
C THR A 108 -5.32 -5.49 3.70
N VAL A 109 -5.36 -4.17 3.92
CA VAL A 109 -5.64 -3.19 2.87
C VAL A 109 -4.58 -3.25 1.77
N ALA A 110 -3.29 -3.28 2.11
CA ALA A 110 -2.21 -3.39 1.12
C ALA A 110 -2.35 -4.66 0.27
N ALA A 111 -2.63 -5.82 0.89
CA ALA A 111 -2.84 -7.08 0.19
C ALA A 111 -4.07 -7.05 -0.74
N ASN A 112 -5.19 -6.47 -0.29
CA ASN A 112 -6.41 -6.32 -1.10
C ASN A 112 -6.24 -5.31 -2.25
N CYS A 113 -5.25 -4.45 -2.17
CA CYS A 113 -4.87 -3.53 -3.24
C CYS A 113 -3.96 -4.17 -4.31
N ILE A 114 -3.52 -5.43 -4.14
CA ILE A 114 -2.75 -6.16 -5.17
C ILE A 114 -3.72 -6.69 -6.23
N PRO A 115 -3.66 -6.21 -7.48
CA PRO A 115 -4.50 -6.75 -8.54
C PRO A 115 -3.95 -8.09 -9.03
N ASP A 116 -4.80 -9.00 -9.50
CA ASP A 116 -4.39 -10.21 -10.24
C ASP A 116 -3.23 -10.98 -9.58
N VAL A 117 -3.46 -11.43 -8.34
CA VAL A 117 -2.49 -12.13 -7.46
C VAL A 117 -1.90 -13.43 -8.02
N HIS A 118 -2.34 -13.87 -9.19
CA HIS A 118 -1.79 -15.01 -9.92
C HIS A 118 -0.62 -14.64 -10.84
N LEU A 119 -0.39 -13.36 -11.12
CA LEU A 119 0.82 -12.90 -11.80
C LEU A 119 2.03 -13.09 -10.88
N GLU A 120 3.16 -13.53 -11.44
CA GLU A 120 4.35 -13.95 -10.69
C GLU A 120 4.82 -12.87 -9.70
N ASP A 121 5.05 -11.64 -10.18
CA ASP A 121 5.49 -10.52 -9.35
C ASP A 121 4.49 -10.17 -8.23
N HIS A 122 3.18 -10.33 -8.49
CA HIS A 122 2.13 -10.04 -7.53
C HIS A 122 2.01 -11.14 -6.48
N ALA A 123 2.21 -12.40 -6.89
CA ALA A 123 2.23 -13.55 -5.99
C ALA A 123 3.46 -13.48 -5.06
N GLU A 124 4.62 -13.10 -5.58
CA GLU A 124 5.82 -12.87 -4.78
C GLU A 124 5.59 -11.75 -3.77
N PHE A 125 5.06 -10.62 -4.21
CA PHE A 125 4.76 -9.51 -3.33
C PHE A 125 3.71 -9.87 -2.26
N LEU A 126 2.68 -10.65 -2.61
CA LEU A 126 1.69 -11.14 -1.64
C LEU A 126 2.33 -12.04 -0.56
N LYS A 127 3.31 -12.88 -0.92
CA LYS A 127 4.05 -13.68 0.07
C LYS A 127 4.83 -12.81 1.04
N GLU A 128 5.38 -11.70 0.58
CA GLU A 128 6.06 -10.73 1.43
C GLU A 128 5.08 -10.09 2.43
N VAL A 129 3.95 -9.59 1.93
CA VAL A 129 2.89 -9.01 2.78
C VAL A 129 2.38 -10.04 3.80
N THR A 130 2.20 -11.29 3.36
CA THR A 130 1.76 -12.41 4.21
C THR A 130 2.77 -12.69 5.31
N THR A 131 4.06 -12.76 4.96
CA THR A 131 5.13 -13.01 5.93
C THR A 131 5.14 -11.92 7.00
N SER A 132 5.04 -10.65 6.58
CA SER A 132 4.96 -9.53 7.50
C SER A 132 3.70 -9.55 8.37
N TYR A 133 2.54 -9.94 7.83
CA TYR A 133 1.31 -10.11 8.59
C TYR A 133 1.45 -11.21 9.66
N GLU A 134 1.94 -12.38 9.26
CA GLU A 134 2.02 -13.56 10.12
C GLU A 134 3.11 -13.47 11.18
N ASN A 135 4.15 -12.66 10.95
CA ASN A 135 5.13 -12.29 11.98
C ASN A 135 4.49 -11.49 13.14
N ILE A 136 3.37 -10.82 12.87
CA ILE A 136 2.61 -10.07 13.88
C ILE A 136 1.51 -10.95 14.48
N GLU A 137 0.70 -11.61 13.64
CA GLU A 137 -0.36 -12.52 14.07
C GLU A 137 -0.74 -13.54 12.99
N LEU A 138 -0.92 -14.79 13.40
CA LEU A 138 -1.42 -15.82 12.50
C LEU A 138 -2.90 -15.61 12.17
N TYR A 139 -3.23 -15.48 10.89
CA TYR A 139 -4.61 -15.42 10.46
C TYR A 139 -5.31 -16.75 10.76
N ASN A 140 -6.43 -16.70 11.50
CA ASN A 140 -7.13 -17.89 12.01
C ASN A 140 -6.22 -18.92 12.74
N GLY A 141 -5.10 -18.46 13.32
CA GLY A 141 -4.17 -19.31 14.06
C GLY A 141 -3.34 -20.27 13.20
N LYS A 142 -3.25 -20.06 11.87
CA LYS A 142 -2.54 -20.96 10.95
C LYS A 142 -1.70 -20.18 9.94
N HIS A 143 -0.50 -20.70 9.67
CA HIS A 143 0.37 -20.19 8.61
C HIS A 143 -0.21 -20.38 7.21
N GLY A 144 -0.03 -19.38 6.37
CA GLY A 144 -0.49 -19.31 4.98
C GLY A 144 -1.99 -19.11 4.80
N GLU A 145 -2.80 -19.02 5.88
CA GLU A 145 -4.23 -18.78 5.72
C GLU A 145 -4.54 -17.35 5.29
N PHE A 146 -3.69 -16.39 5.64
CA PHE A 146 -3.83 -15.02 5.14
C PHE A 146 -3.64 -14.97 3.62
N GLU A 147 -2.56 -15.56 3.10
CA GLU A 147 -2.31 -15.67 1.66
C GLU A 147 -3.46 -16.36 0.94
N LYS A 148 -3.91 -17.52 1.42
CA LYS A 148 -5.05 -18.24 0.83
C LYS A 148 -6.32 -17.40 0.81
N MET A 149 -6.58 -16.64 1.87
CA MET A 149 -7.74 -15.77 1.95
C MET A 149 -7.69 -14.67 0.89
N ILE A 150 -6.53 -14.05 0.66
CA ILE A 150 -6.35 -13.04 -0.40
C ILE A 150 -6.43 -13.68 -1.80
N VAL A 151 -5.77 -14.82 -2.02
CA VAL A 151 -5.82 -15.55 -3.29
C VAL A 151 -7.25 -15.97 -3.66
N ALA A 152 -8.03 -16.44 -2.68
CA ALA A 152 -9.41 -16.85 -2.90
C ALA A 152 -10.34 -15.69 -3.28
N GLN A 153 -10.02 -14.45 -2.89
CA GLN A 153 -10.78 -13.27 -3.32
C GLN A 153 -10.57 -12.95 -4.80
N ASN A 154 -9.40 -13.31 -5.36
CA ASN A 154 -9.03 -13.05 -6.75
C ASN A 154 -9.32 -11.59 -7.16
N ASN A 155 -8.79 -10.65 -6.39
CA ASN A 155 -9.07 -9.23 -6.53
C ASN A 155 -8.67 -8.74 -7.93
N ARG A 156 -9.65 -8.19 -8.64
CA ARG A 156 -9.40 -7.43 -9.88
C ARG A 156 -9.06 -6.00 -9.53
N VAL A 157 -8.53 -5.25 -10.49
CA VAL A 157 -8.19 -3.83 -10.33
C VAL A 157 -9.36 -3.01 -9.78
N ILE A 158 -10.60 -3.27 -10.22
CA ILE A 158 -11.78 -2.57 -9.69
C ILE A 158 -12.03 -2.83 -8.20
N ASP A 159 -11.68 -4.01 -7.70
CA ASP A 159 -11.85 -4.39 -6.30
C ASP A 159 -10.72 -3.77 -5.44
N CYS A 160 -9.51 -3.66 -6.01
CA CYS A 160 -8.42 -2.89 -5.44
C CYS A 160 -8.77 -1.40 -5.33
N ILE A 161 -9.37 -0.81 -6.37
CA ILE A 161 -9.84 0.60 -6.38
C ILE A 161 -10.87 0.85 -5.27
N LYS A 162 -11.82 -0.06 -5.07
CA LYS A 162 -12.81 0.06 -3.98
C LYS A 162 -12.16 -0.03 -2.60
N THR A 163 -11.23 -0.96 -2.44
CA THR A 163 -10.45 -1.11 -1.21
C THR A 163 -9.69 0.19 -0.91
N PHE A 164 -8.97 0.71 -1.90
CA PHE A 164 -8.22 1.95 -1.77
C PHE A 164 -9.13 3.16 -1.52
N SER A 165 -10.30 3.22 -2.15
CA SER A 165 -11.28 4.27 -1.87
C SER A 165 -11.79 4.23 -0.43
N THR A 166 -12.02 3.04 0.12
CA THR A 166 -12.47 2.90 1.51
C THR A 166 -11.36 3.35 2.46
N TYR A 167 -10.12 2.98 2.15
CA TYR A 167 -8.95 3.44 2.88
C TYR A 167 -8.78 4.97 2.81
N SER A 168 -8.86 5.55 1.61
CA SER A 168 -8.61 6.98 1.35
C SER A 168 -9.63 7.91 1.99
N MET A 169 -10.82 7.41 2.33
CA MET A 169 -11.87 8.14 3.05
C MET A 169 -11.68 8.14 4.57
N ASN A 170 -10.95 7.15 5.11
CA ASN A 170 -10.75 6.96 6.55
C ASN A 170 -9.37 7.44 7.03
N ARG A 171 -8.56 8.01 6.13
CA ARG A 171 -7.24 8.56 6.41
C ARG A 171 -7.32 10.04 6.80
#